data_AF-A0A1M5B1I2-F1
#
_entry.id   AF-A0A1M5B1I2-F1
#
_cell.length_a   1.000
_cell.length_b   1.000
_cell.length_c   1.000
_cell.angle_alpha   90.00
_cell.angle_beta   90.00
_cell.angle_gamma   90.00
#
_symmetry.space_group_name_H-M   'P 1'
#
loop_
_entity.id
_entity.type
_entity.pdbx_description
1 polymer ?
#
loop_
_entity_poly.entity_id
_entity_poly.type
_entity_poly.pdbx_seq_one_letter_code
_entity_poly.pdbx_strand_id
1 'polypeptide(L)' 'MGTSKKVVIIGGDAAGMSAASVAKRKDPNLQVIVFERGPHTSYSA' A
#
# COMPACT_ATOMS: atom_id res chain seq x y z
N MET A 1 10.87 21.28 7.08
CA MET A 1 10.49 19.85 7.03
C MET A 1 9.53 19.67 5.86
N GLY A 2 10.02 19.12 4.74
CA GLY A 2 9.14 18.83 3.60
C GLY A 2 8.15 17.73 3.98
N THR A 3 6.88 17.91 3.64
CA THR A 3 5.85 16.90 3.89
C THR A 3 6.16 15.64 3.09
N SER A 4 6.47 14.54 3.76
CA SER A 4 6.61 13.23 3.10
C SER A 4 5.32 12.94 2.32
N LYS A 5 5.45 12.61 1.04
CA LYS A 5 4.29 12.26 0.20
C LYS A 5 3.65 10.99 0.76
N LYS A 6 2.32 10.94 0.72
CA LYS A 6 1.52 9.82 1.21
C LYS A 6 0.66 9.27 0.07
N VAL A 7 0.59 7.95 0.00
CA VAL A 7 -0.31 7.20 -0.89
C VAL A 7 -1.21 6.32 -0.04
N VAL A 8 -2.51 6.36 -0.34
CA VAL A 8 -3.53 5.52 0.28
C VAL A 8 -4.07 4.57 -0.78
N ILE A 9 -4.11 3.28 -0.45
CA ILE A 9 -4.60 2.20 -1.32
C ILE A 9 -5.81 1.57 -0.64
N ILE A 10 -6.90 1.39 -1.38
CA ILE A 10 -8.14 0.76 -0.90
C ILE A 10 -8.26 -0.62 -1.55
N GLY A 11 -8.40 -1.65 -0.73
CA GLY A 11 -8.21 -3.05 -1.10
C GLY A 11 -6.77 -3.49 -0.78
N GLY A 12 -6.61 -4.46 0.11
CA GLY A 12 -5.32 -4.99 0.58
C GLY A 12 -5.08 -6.44 0.19
N ASP A 13 -5.72 -6.90 -0.88
CA ASP A 13 -5.49 -8.20 -1.47
C ASP A 13 -4.38 -8.15 -2.56
N ALA A 14 -4.37 -9.02 -3.57
CA ALA A 14 -3.26 -9.09 -4.54
C ALA A 14 -2.93 -7.76 -5.24
N ALA A 15 -3.93 -7.11 -5.84
CA ALA A 15 -3.70 -5.87 -6.59
C ALA A 15 -3.22 -4.72 -5.69
N GLY A 16 -3.84 -4.60 -4.51
CA GLY A 16 -3.50 -3.56 -3.53
C GLY A 16 -2.09 -3.72 -2.97
N MET A 17 -1.72 -4.93 -2.57
CA MET A 17 -0.39 -5.22 -2.05
C MET A 17 0.69 -5.15 -3.15
N SER A 18 0.34 -5.50 -4.40
CA SER A 18 1.22 -5.30 -5.55
C SER A 18 1.51 -3.82 -5.79
N ALA A 19 0.48 -2.97 -5.75
CA ALA A 19 0.63 -1.51 -5.88
C ALA A 19 1.45 -0.93 -4.72
N ALA A 20 1.21 -1.38 -3.48
CA ALA A 20 1.96 -0.94 -2.30
C ALA A 20 3.46 -1.28 -2.41
N SER A 21 3.77 -2.50 -2.85
CA SER A 21 5.14 -2.98 -3.07
C SER A 21 5.87 -2.14 -4.13
N VAL A 22 5.21 -1.90 -5.28
CA VAL A 22 5.77 -1.04 -6.33
C VAL A 22 5.98 0.39 -5.85
N ALA A 23 5.01 0.96 -5.11
CA ALA A 23 5.10 2.32 -4.59
C ALA A 23 6.32 2.49 -3.65
N LYS A 24 6.55 1.53 -2.74
CA LYS A 24 7.73 1.53 -1.87
C LYS A 24 9.05 1.32 -2.60
N ARG A 25 9.08 0.49 -3.65
CA ARG A 25 10.30 0.31 -4.47
C ARG A 25 10.66 1.58 -5.25
N LYS A 26 9.66 2.34 -5.72
CA LYS A 26 9.87 3.59 -6.45
C LYS A 26 10.32 4.74 -5.54
N ASP A 27 9.76 4.82 -4.34
CA ASP A 27 10.13 5.82 -3.34
C ASP A 27 10.13 5.18 -1.94
N PRO A 28 11.31 4.81 -1.41
CA PRO A 28 11.43 4.23 -0.08
C PRO A 28 10.90 5.12 1.05
N ASN A 29 10.93 6.45 0.85
CA ASN A 29 10.49 7.45 1.82
C ASN A 29 8.97 7.71 1.75
N LEU A 30 8.27 7.18 0.75
CA LEU A 30 6.83 7.35 0.57
C LEU A 30 6.06 6.70 1.72
N GLN A 31 5.13 7.42 2.35
CA GLN A 31 4.24 6.81 3.33
C GLN A 31 3.11 6.07 2.59
N VAL A 32 3.04 4.74 2.75
CA VAL A 32 2.01 3.89 2.11
C VAL A 32 1.07 3.37 3.18
N ILE A 33 -0.22 3.61 3.01
CA ILE A 33 -1.29 3.11 3.88
C ILE A 33 -2.24 2.28 3.01
N VAL A 34 -2.50 1.04 3.42
CA VAL A 34 -3.41 0.13 2.73
C VAL A 34 -4.59 -0.16 3.65
N PHE A 35 -5.81 -0.02 3.14
CA PHE A 35 -7.02 -0.41 3.84
C PHE A 35 -7.60 -1.67 3.19
N GLU A 36 -7.88 -2.68 4.01
CA GLU A 36 -8.62 -3.87 3.63
C GLU A 36 -9.88 -3.95 4.50
N ARG A 37 -11.01 -4.38 3.91
CA ARG A 37 -12.26 -4.54 4.64
C ARG A 37 -12.23 -5.80 5.50
N GLY A 38 -11.64 -6.86 4.98
CA GLY A 38 -11.53 -8.14 5.66
C GLY A 38 -10.46 -8.16 6.76
N PRO A 39 -10.45 -9.20 7.60
CA PRO A 39 -9.44 -9.36 8.65
C PRO A 39 -8.06 -9.77 8.09
N HIS A 40 -7.98 -10.15 6.82
CA HIS A 40 -6.77 -10.65 6.19
C HIS A 40 -6.41 -9.81 4.96
N THR A 41 -5.14 -9.40 4.88
CA THR A 41 -4.53 -8.87 3.67
C THR A 41 -3.91 -10.01 2.86
N SER A 42 -3.94 -9.93 1.53
CA SER A 42 -3.28 -10.88 0.63
C SER A 42 -3.67 -12.34 0.90
N TYR A 43 -4.98 -12.63 0.91
CA TYR A 43 -5.49 -13.97 1.20
C TYR A 43 -6.00 -14.65 -0.06
N SER A 44 -5.34 -15.73 -0.47
CA SER A 44 -5.71 -16.57 -1.62
C SER A 44 -5.93 -15.76 -2.92
N ALA A 45 -4.92 -14.95 -3.30
CA ALA A 45 -4.95 -14.10 -4.48
C ALA A 45 -3.69 -14.26 -5.33
#